data_AF-A0A950SYX6-F1
#
_entry.id   AF-A0A950SYX6-F1
#
_cell.length_a   1.000
_cell.length_b   1.000
_cell.length_c   1.000
_cell.angle_alpha   90.00
_cell.angle_beta   90.00
_cell.angle_gamma   90.00
#
_symmetry.space_group_name_H-M   'P 1'
#
loop_
_entity.id
_entity.type
_entity.pdbx_description
1 polymer ?
#
loop_
_entity_poly.entity_id
_entity_poly.type
_entity_poly.pdbx_seq_one_letter_code
_entity_poly.pdbx_strand_id
1 'polypeptide(L)'
;MKRLYQKAEPVERAGGHGIALDGKPIKTPGKRDLIVPSAMLAAAIAEEWNAQHAEVRPATMPLTRLATTAVDRIATQRDEIVRQVASYAATDLVCYRATHPPTLAARQQAVWGPLIDWAVLRYDAPLAVTSGVIPKSQATAALRAFSSAVAEQETFAL
;
A
#
# COMPACT_ATOMS: atom_id res chain seq x y z
N MET A 1 -21.24 -10.27 9.73
CA MET A 1 -22.17 -11.02 8.85
C MET A 1 -22.04 -12.49 9.19
N LYS A 2 -23.13 -13.28 9.22
CA LYS A 2 -23.03 -14.73 9.47
C LYS A 2 -22.29 -15.43 8.32
N ARG A 3 -21.47 -16.44 8.61
CA ARG A 3 -20.88 -17.32 7.60
C ARG A 3 -21.96 -18.21 7.02
N LEU A 4 -22.20 -18.11 5.71
CA LEU A 4 -23.22 -18.87 4.98
C LEU A 4 -22.63 -19.80 3.91
N TYR A 5 -21.32 -20.06 4.00
CA TYR A 5 -20.56 -20.87 3.04
C TYR A 5 -19.70 -21.91 3.76
N GLN A 6 -19.42 -23.03 3.09
CA GLN A 6 -18.62 -24.12 3.63
C GLN A 6 -17.14 -24.01 3.23
N LYS A 7 -16.85 -23.62 1.99
CA LYS A 7 -15.50 -23.57 1.44
C LYS A 7 -15.28 -22.29 0.64
N ALA A 8 -14.11 -21.70 0.81
CA ALA A 8 -13.56 -20.68 -0.07
C ALA A 8 -12.41 -21.27 -0.89
N GLU A 9 -12.35 -20.94 -2.17
CA GLU A 9 -11.28 -21.41 -3.06
C GLU A 9 -10.86 -20.34 -4.08
N PRO A 10 -9.56 -20.28 -4.42
CA PRO A 10 -9.12 -19.47 -5.54
C PRO A 10 -9.63 -20.08 -6.85
N VAL A 11 -10.02 -19.23 -7.78
CA VAL A 11 -10.51 -19.63 -9.11
C VAL A 11 -9.84 -18.79 -10.18
N GLU A 12 -9.45 -19.41 -11.29
CA GLU A 12 -8.96 -18.66 -12.46
C GLU A 12 -10.09 -17.89 -13.11
N ARG A 13 -9.80 -16.66 -13.56
CA ARG A 13 -10.76 -15.79 -14.24
C ARG A 13 -10.06 -15.03 -15.36
N ALA A 14 -10.84 -14.53 -16.31
CA ALA A 14 -10.32 -13.57 -17.28
C ALA A 14 -9.71 -12.36 -16.54
N GLY A 15 -8.44 -12.07 -16.80
CA GLY A 15 -7.71 -10.96 -16.18
C GLY A 15 -7.07 -11.24 -14.82
N GLY A 16 -7.06 -12.49 -14.32
CA GLY A 16 -6.31 -12.87 -13.12
C GLY A 16 -6.96 -13.99 -12.33
N HIS A 17 -7.01 -13.83 -11.00
CA HIS A 17 -7.50 -14.85 -10.08
C HIS A 17 -8.60 -14.29 -9.18
N GLY A 18 -9.74 -14.98 -9.09
CA GLY A 18 -10.83 -14.64 -8.20
C GLY A 18 -10.90 -15.56 -6.98
N ILE A 19 -11.89 -15.29 -6.13
CA ILE A 19 -12.21 -16.14 -4.98
C ILE A 19 -13.68 -16.55 -5.09
N ALA A 20 -13.97 -17.83 -4.87
CA ALA A 20 -15.32 -18.37 -4.87
C ALA A 20 -15.67 -18.96 -3.50
N LEU A 21 -16.89 -18.71 -3.02
CA LEU A 21 -17.48 -19.33 -1.84
C LEU A 21 -18.51 -20.35 -2.30
N ASP A 22 -18.28 -21.64 -2.01
CA ASP A 22 -19.09 -22.76 -2.51
C ASP A 22 -19.36 -22.66 -4.02
N GLY A 23 -18.30 -22.37 -4.79
CA GLY A 23 -18.35 -22.19 -6.24
C GLY A 23 -18.92 -20.85 -6.74
N LYS A 24 -19.41 -19.97 -5.85
CA LYS A 24 -19.94 -18.65 -6.23
C LYS A 24 -18.87 -17.57 -6.10
N PRO A 25 -18.52 -16.83 -7.17
CA PRO A 25 -17.50 -15.79 -7.09
C PRO A 25 -17.94 -14.66 -6.15
N ILE A 26 -17.01 -14.18 -5.32
CA ILE A 26 -17.26 -13.04 -4.45
C ILE A 26 -17.08 -11.72 -5.17
N LYS A 27 -17.81 -10.73 -4.69
CA LYS A 27 -17.75 -9.35 -5.16
C LYS A 27 -17.24 -8.44 -4.06
N THR A 28 -16.67 -7.32 -4.46
CA THR A 28 -16.34 -6.22 -3.57
C THR A 28 -17.61 -5.56 -3.03
N PRO A 29 -17.54 -4.78 -1.92
CA PRO A 29 -18.66 -3.96 -1.46
C PRO A 29 -19.21 -3.03 -2.56
N GLY A 30 -18.36 -2.53 -3.46
CA GLY A 30 -18.73 -1.79 -4.66
C GLY A 30 -19.37 -2.62 -5.78
N LYS A 31 -19.73 -3.89 -5.51
CA LYS A 31 -20.36 -4.84 -6.44
C LYS A 31 -19.52 -5.20 -7.67
N ARG A 32 -18.20 -4.98 -7.62
CA ARG A 32 -17.26 -5.37 -8.68
C ARG A 32 -16.72 -6.77 -8.44
N ASP A 33 -16.23 -7.40 -9.50
CA ASP A 33 -15.55 -8.69 -9.38
C ASP A 33 -14.23 -8.49 -8.62
N LEU A 34 -14.01 -9.31 -7.58
CA LEU A 34 -12.74 -9.31 -6.86
C LEU A 34 -11.76 -10.20 -7.62
N ILE A 35 -10.97 -9.58 -8.49
CA ILE A 35 -9.92 -10.23 -9.29
C ILE A 35 -8.57 -9.66 -8.84
N VAL A 36 -7.64 -10.53 -8.48
CA VAL A 36 -6.30 -10.19 -8.00
C VAL A 36 -5.22 -10.68 -8.98
N PRO A 37 -4.03 -10.03 -9.02
CA PRO A 37 -3.05 -10.27 -10.08
C PRO A 37 -2.27 -11.58 -9.94
N SER A 38 -2.31 -12.25 -8.78
CA SER A 38 -1.54 -13.48 -8.56
C SER A 38 -2.34 -14.59 -7.90
N ALA A 39 -2.07 -15.83 -8.31
CA ALA A 39 -2.69 -17.02 -7.74
C ALA A 39 -2.42 -17.13 -6.23
N MET A 40 -1.21 -16.76 -5.80
CA MET A 40 -0.81 -16.77 -4.40
C MET A 40 -1.64 -15.80 -3.55
N LEU A 41 -1.92 -14.59 -4.04
CA LEU A 41 -2.77 -13.63 -3.34
C LEU A 41 -4.22 -14.14 -3.28
N ALA A 42 -4.73 -14.74 -4.35
CA ALA A 42 -6.08 -15.33 -4.35
C ALA A 42 -6.21 -16.48 -3.34
N ALA A 43 -5.19 -17.36 -3.27
CA ALA A 43 -5.14 -18.44 -2.30
C ALA A 43 -5.11 -17.91 -0.86
N ALA A 44 -4.26 -16.93 -0.56
CA ALA A 44 -4.19 -16.32 0.77
C ALA A 44 -5.50 -15.62 1.17
N ILE A 45 -6.17 -14.94 0.23
CA ILE A 45 -7.51 -14.39 0.48
C ILE A 45 -8.52 -15.52 0.76
N ALA A 46 -8.52 -16.59 -0.02
CA ALA A 46 -9.40 -17.73 0.22
C ALA A 46 -9.16 -18.36 1.61
N GLU A 47 -7.90 -18.41 2.09
CA GLU A 47 -7.57 -18.82 3.45
C GLU A 47 -8.21 -17.91 4.52
N GLU A 48 -8.18 -16.58 4.34
CA GLU A 48 -8.87 -15.65 5.25
C GLU A 48 -10.37 -15.95 5.34
N TRP A 49 -11.02 -16.26 4.21
CA TRP A 49 -12.44 -16.62 4.17
C TRP A 49 -12.70 -17.98 4.83
N ASN A 50 -11.83 -18.97 4.63
CA ASN A 50 -11.95 -20.29 5.25
C ASN A 50 -11.75 -20.24 6.77
N ALA A 51 -10.89 -19.33 7.26
CA ALA A 51 -10.60 -19.14 8.68
C ALA A 51 -11.74 -18.51 9.49
N GLN A 52 -12.80 -17.99 8.84
CA GLN A 52 -13.95 -17.40 9.55
C GLN A 52 -14.78 -18.47 10.25
N HIS A 53 -15.35 -18.20 11.42
CA HIS A 53 -16.19 -19.18 12.12
C HIS A 53 -17.68 -18.89 11.90
N ALA A 54 -18.47 -18.75 12.96
CA ALA A 54 -19.91 -18.44 12.87
C ALA A 54 -20.20 -17.09 12.19
N GLU A 55 -19.28 -16.14 12.33
CA GLU A 55 -19.39 -14.81 11.75
C GLU A 55 -18.11 -14.43 11.00
N VAL A 56 -18.31 -13.79 9.86
CA VAL A 56 -17.26 -13.12 9.08
C VAL A 56 -16.87 -11.83 9.79
N ARG A 57 -15.59 -11.73 10.17
CA ARG A 57 -14.98 -10.61 10.90
C ARG A 57 -13.96 -9.89 10.01
N PRO A 58 -14.31 -8.76 9.36
CA PRO A 58 -13.40 -8.06 8.45
C PRO A 58 -12.06 -7.65 9.08
N ALA A 59 -12.03 -7.42 10.39
CA ALA A 59 -10.80 -7.08 11.11
C ALA A 59 -9.73 -8.18 11.04
N THR A 60 -10.13 -9.44 10.81
CA THR A 60 -9.21 -10.59 10.67
C THR A 60 -8.94 -10.95 9.20
N MET A 61 -9.34 -10.09 8.26
CA MET A 61 -9.23 -10.33 6.81
C MET A 61 -8.49 -9.17 6.10
N PRO A 62 -7.23 -8.88 6.48
CA PRO A 62 -6.48 -7.75 5.95
C PRO A 62 -6.30 -7.81 4.42
N LEU A 63 -5.99 -8.98 3.85
CA LEU A 63 -5.76 -9.12 2.40
C LEU A 63 -7.05 -8.90 1.62
N THR A 64 -8.17 -9.44 2.10
CA THR A 64 -9.49 -9.19 1.52
C THR A 64 -9.78 -7.69 1.53
N ARG A 65 -9.57 -7.01 2.66
CA ARG A 65 -9.80 -5.56 2.79
C ARG A 65 -8.94 -4.75 1.84
N LEU A 66 -7.64 -5.06 1.75
CA LEU A 66 -6.72 -4.39 0.83
C LEU A 66 -7.12 -4.62 -0.62
N ALA A 67 -7.41 -5.86 -1.01
CA ALA A 67 -7.81 -6.20 -2.37
C ALA A 67 -9.13 -5.52 -2.77
N THR A 68 -10.13 -5.48 -1.86
CA THR A 68 -11.36 -4.72 -2.12
C THR A 68 -11.10 -3.22 -2.25
N THR A 69 -10.15 -2.67 -1.49
CA THR A 69 -9.78 -1.25 -1.59
C THR A 69 -9.09 -0.95 -2.91
N ALA A 70 -8.18 -1.82 -3.35
CA ALA A 70 -7.50 -1.71 -4.63
C ALA A 70 -8.52 -1.67 -5.78
N VAL A 71 -9.46 -2.61 -5.80
CA VAL A 71 -10.50 -2.69 -6.82
C VAL A 71 -11.49 -1.52 -6.73
N ASP A 72 -12.00 -1.21 -5.54
CA ASP A 72 -13.12 -0.26 -5.42
C ASP A 72 -12.67 1.20 -5.47
N ARG A 73 -11.54 1.52 -4.84
CA ARG A 73 -11.06 2.88 -4.63
C ARG A 73 -9.82 3.20 -5.46
N ILE A 74 -8.80 2.35 -5.45
CA ILE A 74 -7.53 2.69 -6.11
C ILE A 74 -7.69 2.72 -7.63
N ALA A 75 -8.35 1.72 -8.20
CA ALA A 75 -8.62 1.67 -9.63
C ALA A 75 -9.45 2.87 -10.15
N THR A 76 -10.30 3.47 -9.31
CA THR A 76 -11.21 4.56 -9.72
C THR A 76 -10.70 5.95 -9.38
N GLN A 77 -9.79 6.07 -8.42
CA GLN A 77 -9.27 7.35 -7.90
C GLN A 77 -7.75 7.43 -8.02
N ARG A 78 -7.16 6.74 -9.00
CA ARG A 78 -5.72 6.54 -9.15
C ARG A 78 -4.92 7.84 -9.06
N ASP A 79 -5.28 8.85 -9.86
CA ASP A 79 -4.55 10.12 -9.91
C ASP A 79 -4.55 10.86 -8.58
N GLU A 80 -5.66 10.76 -7.82
CA GLU A 80 -5.74 11.35 -6.49
C GLU A 80 -4.86 10.61 -5.49
N ILE A 81 -4.87 9.28 -5.51
CA ILE A 81 -4.07 8.46 -4.62
C ILE A 81 -2.57 8.63 -4.90
N VAL A 82 -2.17 8.61 -6.17
CA VAL A 82 -0.78 8.87 -6.58
C VAL A 82 -0.31 10.21 -6.03
N ARG A 83 -1.11 11.27 -6.23
CA ARG A 83 -0.80 12.62 -5.73
C ARG A 83 -0.74 12.66 -4.20
N GLN A 84 -1.66 12.00 -3.51
CA GLN A 84 -1.68 11.94 -2.05
C GLN A 84 -0.45 11.21 -1.50
N VAL A 85 -0.11 10.03 -2.03
CA VAL A 85 1.06 9.25 -1.62
C VAL A 85 2.35 10.01 -1.92
N ALA A 86 2.50 10.55 -3.14
CA ALA A 86 3.68 11.31 -3.51
C ALA A 86 3.87 12.59 -2.69
N SER A 87 2.79 13.18 -2.17
CA SER A 87 2.85 14.39 -1.34
C SER A 87 3.65 14.18 -0.05
N TYR A 88 3.74 12.94 0.45
CA TYR A 88 4.53 12.63 1.64
C TYR A 88 6.02 12.93 1.45
N ALA A 89 6.54 12.89 0.22
CA ALA A 89 7.94 13.25 -0.03
C ALA A 89 8.27 14.70 0.38
N ALA A 90 7.28 15.60 0.36
CA ALA A 90 7.46 16.99 0.79
C ALA A 90 7.64 17.14 2.31
N THR A 91 7.13 16.18 3.08
CA THR A 91 7.11 16.19 4.55
C THR A 91 7.60 14.86 5.13
N ASP A 92 8.52 14.19 4.44
CA ASP A 92 8.88 12.82 4.78
C ASP A 92 9.55 12.75 6.16
N LEU A 93 9.12 11.78 6.98
CA LEU A 93 9.65 11.54 8.33
C LEU A 93 11.19 11.52 8.35
N VAL A 94 11.82 10.87 7.37
CA VAL A 94 13.28 10.73 7.36
C VAL A 94 14.01 12.02 7.04
N CYS A 95 13.31 13.08 6.62
CA CYS A 95 13.90 14.40 6.39
C CYS A 95 13.99 15.25 7.65
N TYR A 96 13.29 14.92 8.74
CA TYR A 96 13.22 15.73 9.95
C TYR A 96 13.96 15.06 11.11
N ARG A 97 15.07 15.66 11.53
CA ARG A 97 15.97 15.08 12.53
C ARG A 97 15.85 15.76 13.88
N ALA A 98 15.96 14.95 14.93
CA ALA A 98 16.09 15.45 16.28
C ALA A 98 17.49 16.04 16.47
N THR A 99 17.57 17.16 17.20
CA THR A 99 18.85 17.71 17.65
C THR A 99 19.30 17.09 18.97
N HIS A 100 18.36 16.61 19.78
CA HIS A 100 18.60 16.10 21.13
C HIS A 100 17.64 14.94 21.47
N PRO A 101 18.06 13.98 22.33
CA PRO A 101 19.43 13.82 22.82
C PRO A 101 20.40 13.40 21.69
N PRO A 102 21.72 13.64 21.82
CA PRO A 102 22.70 13.32 20.77
C PRO A 102 22.67 11.84 20.35
N THR A 103 22.34 10.94 21.27
CA THR A 103 22.17 9.50 21.01
C THR A 103 21.03 9.22 20.03
N LEU A 104 19.92 9.97 20.10
CA LEU A 104 18.82 9.86 19.15
C LEU A 104 19.23 10.41 17.78
N ALA A 105 19.86 11.59 17.75
CA ALA A 105 20.33 12.21 16.50
C ALA A 105 21.29 11.28 15.74
N ALA A 106 22.26 10.70 16.45
CA ALA A 106 23.21 9.74 15.88
C ALA A 106 22.50 8.48 15.35
N ARG A 107 21.52 7.94 16.10
CA ARG A 107 20.76 6.76 15.65
C ARG A 107 19.91 7.04 14.43
N GLN A 108 19.23 8.19 14.37
CA GLN A 108 18.48 8.60 13.19
C GLN A 108 19.42 8.74 11.99
N GLN A 109 20.58 9.38 12.14
CA GLN A 109 21.55 9.50 11.05
C GLN A 109 22.00 8.12 10.55
N ALA A 110 22.38 7.22 11.46
CA ALA A 110 22.87 5.89 11.09
C ALA A 110 21.83 5.04 10.36
N VAL A 111 20.54 5.10 10.75
CA VAL A 111 19.50 4.24 10.17
C VAL A 111 18.81 4.89 8.97
N TRP A 112 18.55 6.19 9.01
CA TRP A 112 17.79 6.89 7.98
C TRP A 112 18.66 7.63 6.96
N GLY A 113 19.93 7.94 7.27
CA GLY A 113 20.87 8.49 6.29
C GLY A 113 20.96 7.66 5.01
N PRO A 114 21.15 6.33 5.11
CA PRO A 114 21.20 5.45 3.94
C PRO A 114 19.92 5.45 3.09
N LEU A 115 18.76 5.76 3.66
CA LEU A 115 17.51 5.86 2.91
C LEU A 115 17.48 7.14 2.04
N ILE A 116 18.04 8.25 2.55
CA ILE A 116 18.21 9.48 1.78
C ILE A 116 19.19 9.24 0.63
N ASP A 117 20.32 8.59 0.92
CA ASP A 117 21.33 8.26 -0.11
C ASP A 117 20.74 7.33 -1.18
N TRP A 118 19.97 6.33 -0.79
CA TRP A 118 19.26 5.45 -1.71
C TRP A 118 18.28 6.21 -2.61
N ALA A 119 17.53 7.17 -2.07
CA ALA A 119 16.60 7.98 -2.86
C ALA A 119 17.32 8.80 -3.94
N VAL A 120 18.50 9.35 -3.62
CA VAL A 120 19.37 10.01 -4.59
C VAL A 120 19.78 9.03 -5.69
N LEU A 121 20.32 7.87 -5.31
CA LEU A 121 20.87 6.92 -6.29
C LEU A 121 19.80 6.26 -7.17
N ARG A 122 18.61 5.98 -6.61
CA ARG A 122 17.56 5.24 -7.30
C ARG A 122 16.63 6.12 -8.13
N TYR A 123 16.37 7.34 -7.67
CA TYR A 123 15.36 8.22 -8.25
C TYR A 123 15.90 9.59 -8.66
N ASP A 124 17.20 9.86 -8.48
CA ASP A 124 17.78 11.20 -8.66
C ASP A 124 17.04 12.26 -7.83
N ALA A 125 16.65 11.87 -6.61
CA ALA A 125 15.78 12.67 -5.73
C ALA A 125 16.50 13.03 -4.42
N PRO A 126 17.39 14.04 -4.44
CA PRO A 126 18.03 14.54 -3.23
C PRO A 126 17.01 15.25 -2.33
N LEU A 127 16.59 14.56 -1.27
CA LEU A 127 15.73 15.12 -0.25
C LEU A 127 16.56 15.95 0.74
N ALA A 128 16.09 17.17 0.97
CA ALA A 128 16.68 18.08 1.93
C ALA A 128 16.34 17.66 3.37
N VAL A 129 17.38 17.32 4.14
CA VAL A 129 17.26 17.04 5.56
C VAL A 129 17.33 18.34 6.37
N THR A 130 16.54 18.42 7.44
CA THR A 130 16.50 19.53 8.40
C THR A 130 16.49 18.99 9.84
N SER A 131 16.69 19.88 10.81
CA SER A 131 16.59 19.54 12.24
C SER A 131 15.69 20.53 12.98
N GLY A 132 15.01 20.05 14.02
CA GLY A 132 14.02 20.83 14.75
C GLY A 132 12.68 20.93 14.01
N VAL A 133 11.88 21.96 14.33
CA VAL A 133 10.48 22.09 13.88
C VAL A 133 10.30 22.96 12.64
N ILE A 134 11.37 23.57 12.13
CA ILE A 134 11.28 24.49 10.99
C ILE A 134 11.21 23.67 9.69
N PRO A 135 10.11 23.77 8.93
CA PRO A 135 9.96 23.05 7.66
C PRO A 135 10.98 23.51 6.63
N LYS A 136 11.47 22.57 5.83
CA LYS A 136 12.35 22.85 4.70
C LYS A 136 11.69 22.38 3.41
N SER A 137 11.54 23.29 2.45
CA SER A 137 10.98 22.96 1.14
C SER A 137 11.90 22.01 0.37
N GLN A 138 11.30 21.00 -0.23
CA GLN A 138 11.99 20.06 -1.11
C GLN A 138 12.13 20.65 -2.52
N ALA A 139 13.17 20.22 -3.24
CA ALA A 139 13.34 20.60 -4.63
C ALA A 139 12.18 20.04 -5.48
N THR A 140 11.63 20.86 -6.38
CA THR A 140 10.55 20.45 -7.28
C THR A 140 10.93 19.23 -8.12
N ALA A 141 12.21 19.09 -8.50
CA ALA A 141 12.71 17.93 -9.23
C ALA A 141 12.56 16.63 -8.41
N ALA A 142 12.95 16.63 -7.13
CA ALA A 142 12.82 15.48 -6.25
C ALA A 142 11.35 15.08 -6.05
N LEU A 143 10.46 16.06 -5.84
CA LEU A 143 9.02 15.78 -5.70
C LEU A 143 8.41 15.17 -6.97
N ARG A 144 8.84 15.63 -8.16
CA ARG A 144 8.41 15.03 -9.43
C ARG A 144 8.95 13.61 -9.63
N ALA A 145 10.18 13.34 -9.21
CA ALA A 145 10.75 11.99 -9.29
C ALA A 145 9.93 10.99 -8.47
N PHE A 146 9.59 11.33 -7.22
CA PHE A 146 8.70 10.50 -6.40
C PHE A 146 7.29 10.37 -6.98
N SER A 147 6.72 11.47 -7.47
CA SER A 147 5.40 11.42 -8.12
C SER A 147 5.39 10.46 -9.31
N SER A 148 6.45 10.44 -10.11
CA SER A 148 6.60 9.54 -11.25
C SER A 148 6.75 8.09 -10.79
N ALA A 149 7.63 7.83 -9.80
CA ALA A 149 7.84 6.49 -9.26
C ALA A 149 6.57 5.86 -8.64
N VAL A 150 5.73 6.68 -7.99
CA VAL A 150 4.43 6.26 -7.45
C VAL A 150 3.42 6.04 -8.58
N ALA A 151 3.40 6.92 -9.60
CA ALA A 151 2.50 6.79 -10.75
C ALA A 151 2.76 5.52 -11.58
N GLU A 152 3.99 4.98 -11.55
CA GLU A 152 4.37 3.73 -12.20
C GLU A 152 3.83 2.48 -11.48
N GLN A 153 3.36 2.59 -10.22
CA GLN A 153 2.91 1.41 -9.46
C GLN A 153 1.55 0.90 -9.94
N GLU A 154 1.45 -0.40 -10.23
CA GLU A 154 0.17 -1.03 -10.57
C GLU A 154 -0.86 -0.91 -9.44
N THR A 155 -2.14 -1.02 -9.76
CA THR A 155 -3.27 -0.79 -8.81
C THR A 155 -3.19 -1.56 -7.49
N PHE A 156 -2.65 -2.78 -7.50
CA PHE A 156 -2.50 -3.61 -6.30
C PHE A 156 -1.19 -3.35 -5.52
N ALA A 157 -0.26 -2.58 -6.11
CA ALA A 157 0.99 -2.18 -5.49
C ALA A 157 0.96 -0.73 -4.97
N LEU A 158 0.13 0.13 -5.57
CA LEU A 158 -0.16 1.50 -5.16
C LEU A 158 -0.98 1.56 -3.85
#